data_AF-A0A7Y2FP01-F1
#
_entry.id   AF-A0A7Y2FP01-F1
#
_cell.length_a   1.000
_cell.length_b   1.000
_cell.length_c   1.000
_cell.angle_alpha   90.00
_cell.angle_beta   90.00
_cell.angle_gamma   90.00
#
_symmetry.space_group_name_H-M   'P 1'
#
loop_
_entity.id
_entity.type
_entity.pdbx_description
1 polymer ?
#
loop_
_entity_poly.entity_id
_entity_poly.type
_entity_poly.pdbx_seq_one_letter_code
_entity_poly.pdbx_strand_id
1 'polypeptide(L)'
;PVLFLSMAVAWAFLWDGVLSRVEGLLLLSGMFLLVAWIGAQGRNPDPGYSDPPPGAFDHDDIPDSLPTAKAIVLFSVGLILLLAGSRVLVWGAVGIARDLGVSELVVGLTLVALGTSLPELAASVAAARRGEQDIAVGNVVGSNMFNLLGVLALPGIIAPGEVDRAIIVRDFPIMVGVTLLLLLMAVNERNRIGRKRGIALILVFVVYFVTLFWNPSLPRLPG
;
A
#
# COMPACT_ATOMS: atom_id res chain seq x y z
N PRO A 1 -11.85 8.14 6.41
CA PRO A 1 -11.62 8.80 7.73
C PRO A 1 -10.50 8.12 8.53
N VAL A 2 -10.57 6.79 8.72
CA VAL A 2 -9.58 6.06 9.54
C VAL A 2 -8.16 6.12 8.97
N LEU A 3 -7.99 6.02 7.64
CA LEU A 3 -6.68 6.18 6.98
C LEU A 3 -6.00 7.51 7.33
N PHE A 4 -6.73 8.64 7.28
CA PHE A 4 -6.17 9.94 7.62
C PHE A 4 -5.83 10.06 9.11
N LEU A 5 -6.61 9.43 9.98
CA LEU A 5 -6.26 9.35 11.40
C LEU A 5 -4.96 8.56 11.59
N SER A 6 -4.81 7.41 10.92
CA SER A 6 -3.56 6.63 10.95
C SER A 6 -2.37 7.45 10.43
N MET A 7 -2.55 8.20 9.35
CA MET A 7 -1.54 9.12 8.83
C MET A 7 -1.18 10.23 9.81
N ALA A 8 -2.18 10.87 10.43
CA ALA A 8 -1.96 11.94 11.39
C ALA A 8 -1.25 11.45 12.66
N VAL A 9 -1.63 10.29 13.18
CA VAL A 9 -0.96 9.66 14.34
C VAL A 9 0.48 9.33 14.00
N ALA A 10 0.73 8.66 12.87
CA ALA A 10 2.08 8.33 12.44
C ALA A 10 2.94 9.59 12.23
N TRP A 11 2.37 10.63 11.60
CA TRP A 11 3.09 11.88 11.37
C TRP A 11 3.41 12.62 12.67
N ALA A 12 2.50 12.60 13.65
CA ALA A 12 2.71 13.19 14.97
C ALA A 12 3.82 12.47 15.75
N PHE A 13 3.88 11.14 15.69
CA PHE A 13 4.95 10.35 16.33
C PHE A 13 6.31 10.62 15.70
N LEU A 14 6.37 10.86 14.40
CA LEU A 14 7.63 11.16 13.73
C LEU A 14 8.07 12.62 13.89
N TRP A 15 7.26 13.49 14.49
CA TRP A 15 7.47 14.95 14.45
C TRP A 15 8.74 15.40 15.17
N ASP A 16 9.14 14.70 16.23
CA ASP A 16 10.37 14.99 16.99
C ASP A 16 11.64 14.45 16.31
N GLY A 17 11.49 13.74 15.17
CA GLY A 17 12.60 13.16 14.42
C GLY A 17 13.08 11.82 14.96
N VAL A 18 12.39 11.20 15.93
CA VAL A 18 12.81 9.94 16.54
C VAL A 18 11.62 8.98 16.58
N LEU A 19 11.82 7.76 16.07
CA LEU A 19 10.81 6.71 16.23
C LEU A 19 11.17 5.84 17.44
N SER A 20 10.44 6.01 18.54
CA SER A 20 10.66 5.29 19.78
C SER A 20 9.99 3.91 19.81
N ARG A 21 10.42 3.06 20.76
CA ARG A 21 9.79 1.75 21.02
C ARG A 21 8.34 1.87 21.45
N VAL A 22 8.02 2.92 22.21
CA VAL A 22 6.65 3.16 22.69
C VAL A 22 5.74 3.47 21.51
N GLU A 23 6.16 4.35 20.62
CA GLU A 23 5.41 4.69 19.41
C GLU A 23 5.26 3.49 18.48
N GLY A 24 6.31 2.70 18.30
CA GLY A 24 6.22 1.43 17.57
C GLY A 24 5.18 0.47 18.16
N LEU A 25 5.16 0.29 19.49
CA LEU A 25 4.15 -0.54 20.16
C LEU A 25 2.73 0.04 20.04
N LEU A 26 2.57 1.36 20.11
CA LEU A 26 1.28 2.02 19.93
C LEU A 26 0.74 1.89 18.51
N LEU A 27 1.60 2.05 17.49
CA LEU A 27 1.25 1.83 16.09
C LEU A 27 0.81 0.37 15.86
N LEU A 28 1.58 -0.60 16.36
CA LEU A 28 1.26 -2.01 16.22
C LEU A 28 -0.05 -2.37 16.95
N SER A 29 -0.25 -1.83 18.15
CA SER A 29 -1.50 -2.00 18.89
C SER A 29 -2.68 -1.40 18.13
N GLY A 30 -2.48 -0.22 17.52
CA GLY A 30 -3.44 0.42 16.63
C GLY A 30 -3.81 -0.46 15.42
N MET A 31 -2.87 -1.17 14.83
CA MET A 31 -3.13 -2.13 13.75
C MET A 31 -4.08 -3.25 14.22
N PHE A 32 -3.81 -3.88 15.36
CA PHE A 32 -4.67 -4.94 15.89
C PHE A 32 -6.06 -4.44 16.28
N LEU A 33 -6.14 -3.25 16.89
CA LEU A 33 -7.43 -2.60 17.21
C LEU A 33 -8.22 -2.29 15.93
N LEU A 34 -7.55 -1.80 14.89
CA LEU A 34 -8.17 -1.55 13.60
C LEU A 34 -8.75 -2.83 12.99
N VAL A 35 -7.95 -3.91 12.93
CA VAL A 35 -8.42 -5.20 12.39
C VAL A 35 -9.59 -5.74 13.20
N ALA A 36 -9.51 -5.67 14.54
CA ALA A 36 -10.60 -6.09 15.43
C ALA A 36 -11.86 -5.27 15.20
N TRP A 37 -11.73 -3.95 15.02
CA TRP A 37 -12.85 -3.04 14.78
C TRP A 37 -13.51 -3.31 13.42
N ILE A 38 -12.72 -3.47 12.34
CA ILE A 38 -13.23 -3.84 11.01
C ILE A 38 -13.95 -5.19 11.08
N GLY A 39 -13.35 -6.19 11.74
CA GLY A 39 -13.95 -7.51 11.89
C GLY A 39 -15.24 -7.50 12.73
N ALA A 40 -15.33 -6.64 13.74
CA ALA A 40 -16.55 -6.45 14.52
C ALA A 40 -17.64 -5.75 13.71
N GLN A 41 -17.28 -4.76 12.89
CA GLN A 41 -18.22 -4.06 12.02
C GLN A 41 -18.79 -4.98 10.93
N GLY A 42 -17.96 -5.87 10.38
CA GLY A 42 -18.42 -6.88 9.40
C GLY A 42 -19.37 -7.94 9.96
N ARG A 43 -19.52 -8.06 11.29
CA ARG A 43 -20.46 -9.00 11.93
C ARG A 43 -21.89 -8.46 12.04
N ASN A 44 -22.08 -7.15 11.99
CA ASN A 44 -23.40 -6.50 11.98
C ASN A 44 -23.55 -5.71 10.67
N PRO A 45 -23.72 -6.40 9.52
CA PRO A 45 -23.87 -5.73 8.24
C PRO A 45 -25.11 -4.84 8.23
N ASP A 46 -24.96 -3.64 7.69
CA ASP A 46 -26.05 -2.69 7.51
C ASP A 46 -27.11 -3.32 6.58
N PRO A 47 -28.42 -3.32 6.92
CA PRO A 47 -29.45 -3.97 6.09
C PRO A 47 -29.56 -3.43 4.66
N GLY A 48 -28.97 -2.26 4.40
CA GLY A 48 -28.89 -1.62 3.07
C GLY A 48 -27.56 -1.81 2.34
N TYR A 49 -26.57 -2.48 2.93
CA TYR A 49 -25.28 -2.78 2.32
C TYR A 49 -25.27 -4.23 1.83
N SER A 50 -25.56 -4.43 0.56
CA SER A 50 -25.31 -5.71 -0.10
C SER A 50 -23.80 -5.91 -0.19
N ASP A 51 -23.26 -6.73 0.71
CA ASP A 51 -21.90 -7.24 0.60
C ASP A 51 -21.99 -8.65 -0.01
N PRO A 52 -21.42 -8.89 -1.19
CA PRO A 52 -20.58 -7.98 -1.98
C PRO A 52 -21.39 -6.94 -2.79
N PRO A 53 -20.77 -5.81 -3.22
CA PRO A 53 -21.38 -4.90 -4.18
C PRO A 53 -21.94 -5.68 -5.39
N PRO A 54 -23.08 -5.28 -5.99
CA PRO A 54 -23.62 -5.96 -7.17
C PRO A 54 -22.55 -6.04 -8.29
N GLY A 55 -22.07 -7.25 -8.59
CA GLY A 55 -21.00 -7.51 -9.57
C GLY A 55 -19.57 -7.56 -9.01
N ALA A 56 -19.36 -7.43 -7.70
CA ALA A 56 -18.03 -7.55 -7.08
C ALA A 56 -17.51 -9.00 -7.02
N PHE A 57 -18.43 -9.96 -7.07
CA PHE A 57 -18.19 -11.35 -7.41
C PHE A 57 -19.42 -11.75 -8.22
N ASP A 58 -19.38 -11.64 -9.55
CA ASP A 58 -20.46 -12.20 -10.35
C ASP A 58 -20.57 -13.69 -10.01
N HIS A 59 -21.81 -14.15 -9.78
CA HIS A 59 -22.13 -15.54 -9.40
C HIS A 59 -21.55 -16.59 -10.37
N ASP A 60 -21.13 -16.19 -11.56
CA ASP A 60 -20.52 -17.04 -12.58
C ASP A 60 -19.02 -17.35 -12.34
N ASP A 61 -18.32 -16.60 -11.48
CA ASP A 61 -16.86 -16.74 -11.27
C ASP A 61 -16.47 -17.78 -10.20
N ILE A 62 -17.37 -18.04 -9.25
CA ILE A 62 -17.16 -19.02 -8.17
C ILE A 62 -18.14 -20.18 -8.43
N PRO A 63 -17.66 -21.37 -8.80
CA PRO A 63 -18.56 -22.50 -9.00
C PRO A 63 -19.36 -22.77 -7.73
N ASP A 64 -20.69 -22.78 -7.82
CA ASP A 64 -21.61 -22.99 -6.68
C ASP A 64 -21.34 -24.29 -5.89
N SER A 65 -20.53 -25.19 -6.44
CA SER A 65 -20.15 -26.48 -5.86
C SER A 65 -18.67 -26.60 -5.47
N LEU A 66 -17.89 -25.49 -5.43
CA LEU A 66 -16.47 -25.55 -5.10
C LEU A 66 -16.28 -25.90 -3.61
N PRO A 67 -15.69 -27.06 -3.25
CA PRO A 67 -15.48 -27.39 -1.85
C PRO A 67 -14.51 -26.39 -1.20
N THR A 68 -14.74 -26.00 0.05
CA THR A 68 -13.88 -25.05 0.79
C THR A 68 -12.40 -25.46 0.76
N ALA A 69 -12.12 -26.77 0.85
CA ALA A 69 -10.76 -27.29 0.73
C ALA A 69 -10.12 -26.95 -0.62
N LYS A 70 -10.86 -27.07 -1.72
CA LYS A 70 -10.39 -26.72 -3.07
C LYS A 70 -10.21 -25.20 -3.20
N ALA A 71 -11.09 -24.40 -2.60
CA ALA A 71 -10.95 -22.95 -2.55
C ALA A 71 -9.65 -22.53 -1.83
N ILE A 72 -9.39 -23.12 -0.65
CA ILE A 72 -8.16 -22.89 0.12
C ILE A 72 -6.93 -23.26 -0.70
N VAL A 73 -6.93 -24.42 -1.37
CA VAL A 73 -5.80 -24.86 -2.21
C VAL A 73 -5.55 -23.89 -3.36
N LEU A 74 -6.60 -23.51 -4.10
CA LEU A 74 -6.49 -22.55 -5.21
C LEU A 74 -5.98 -21.18 -4.74
N PHE A 75 -6.50 -20.69 -3.61
CA PHE A 75 -6.05 -19.45 -2.99
C PHE A 75 -4.57 -19.53 -2.60
N SER A 76 -4.15 -20.58 -1.90
CA SER A 76 -2.76 -20.76 -1.49
C SER A 76 -1.81 -20.87 -2.67
N VAL A 77 -2.17 -21.63 -3.71
CA VAL A 77 -1.36 -21.75 -4.94
C VAL A 77 -1.27 -20.41 -5.64
N GLY A 78 -2.39 -19.70 -5.81
CA GLY A 78 -2.42 -18.36 -6.41
C GLY A 78 -1.55 -17.37 -5.64
N LEU A 79 -1.63 -17.36 -4.31
CA LEU A 79 -0.81 -16.51 -3.45
C LEU A 79 0.68 -16.84 -3.57
N ILE A 80 1.06 -18.12 -3.55
CA ILE A 80 2.46 -18.54 -3.72
C ILE A 80 2.98 -18.12 -5.09
N LEU A 81 2.23 -18.34 -6.17
CA LEU A 81 2.63 -17.95 -7.52
C LEU A 81 2.76 -16.43 -7.65
N LEU A 82 1.86 -15.67 -7.03
CA LEU A 82 1.93 -14.21 -7.01
C LEU A 82 3.20 -13.72 -6.29
N LEU A 83 3.48 -14.25 -5.10
CA LEU A 83 4.66 -13.88 -4.30
C LEU A 83 5.97 -14.33 -4.95
N ALA A 84 5.99 -15.52 -5.57
CA ALA A 84 7.15 -16.02 -6.29
C ALA A 84 7.39 -15.19 -7.56
N GLY A 85 6.32 -14.90 -8.31
CA GLY A 85 6.37 -14.09 -9.53
C GLY A 85 6.88 -12.67 -9.26
N SER A 86 6.43 -12.03 -8.18
CA SER A 86 6.93 -10.69 -7.81
C SER A 86 8.43 -10.72 -7.49
N ARG A 87 8.92 -11.74 -6.76
CA ARG A 87 10.36 -11.90 -6.46
C ARG A 87 11.20 -12.12 -7.71
N VAL A 88 10.76 -13.01 -8.61
CA VAL A 88 11.47 -13.29 -9.87
C VAL A 88 11.54 -12.03 -10.73
N LEU A 89 10.45 -11.26 -10.81
CA LEU A 89 10.41 -10.00 -11.55
C LEU A 89 11.42 -8.97 -10.97
N VAL A 90 11.48 -8.83 -9.65
CA VAL A 90 12.42 -7.92 -8.98
C VAL A 90 13.87 -8.36 -9.23
N TRP A 91 14.19 -9.65 -9.07
CA TRP A 91 15.55 -10.14 -9.31
C TRP A 91 15.99 -9.96 -10.76
N GLY A 92 15.10 -10.21 -11.73
CA GLY A 92 15.38 -9.94 -13.13
C GLY A 92 15.64 -8.46 -13.40
N ALA A 93 14.80 -7.57 -12.86
CA ALA A 93 14.98 -6.12 -12.99
C ALA A 93 16.27 -5.62 -12.33
N VAL A 94 16.62 -6.14 -11.15
CA VAL A 94 17.87 -5.85 -10.43
C VAL A 94 19.08 -6.28 -11.25
N GLY A 95 19.05 -7.48 -11.84
CA GLY A 95 20.12 -7.97 -12.71
C GLY A 95 20.37 -7.03 -13.90
N ILE A 96 19.30 -6.67 -14.62
CA ILE A 96 19.37 -5.73 -15.74
C ILE A 96 19.92 -4.36 -15.27
N ALA A 97 19.45 -3.85 -14.13
CA ALA A 97 19.91 -2.56 -13.61
C ALA A 97 21.41 -2.57 -13.27
N ARG A 98 21.91 -3.66 -12.68
CA ARG A 98 23.35 -3.84 -12.39
C ARG A 98 24.18 -3.91 -13.67
N ASP A 99 23.72 -4.64 -14.68
CA ASP A 99 24.39 -4.72 -15.98
C ASP A 99 24.44 -3.35 -16.70
N LEU A 100 23.45 -2.49 -16.44
CA LEU A 100 23.41 -1.11 -16.93
C LEU A 100 24.20 -0.11 -16.04
N GLY A 101 24.89 -0.57 -15.00
CA GLY A 101 25.72 0.26 -14.13
C GLY A 101 24.94 1.11 -13.12
N VAL A 102 23.68 0.76 -12.82
CA VAL A 102 22.88 1.44 -11.79
C VAL A 102 23.41 1.05 -10.40
N SER A 103 23.54 2.01 -9.49
CA SER A 103 24.08 1.75 -8.16
C SER A 103 23.13 0.93 -7.28
N GLU A 104 23.70 0.12 -6.39
CA GLU A 104 22.94 -0.69 -5.41
C GLU A 104 21.99 0.17 -4.56
N LEU A 105 22.38 1.41 -4.26
CA LEU A 105 21.55 2.37 -3.52
C LEU A 105 20.27 2.69 -4.29
N VAL A 106 20.39 3.01 -5.59
CA VAL A 106 19.23 3.32 -6.43
C VAL A 106 18.35 2.09 -6.58
N VAL A 107 18.95 0.91 -6.78
CA VAL A 107 18.22 -0.37 -6.85
C VAL A 107 17.43 -0.64 -5.56
N GLY A 108 18.06 -0.47 -4.39
CA GLY A 108 17.43 -0.67 -3.09
C GLY A 108 16.30 0.30 -2.81
N LEU A 109 16.49 1.59 -3.11
CA LEU A 109 15.49 2.63 -2.91
C LEU A 109 14.32 2.56 -3.91
N THR A 110 14.48 1.84 -5.04
CA THR A 110 13.48 1.83 -6.12
C THR A 110 12.95 0.45 -6.43
N LEU A 111 13.75 -0.42 -7.06
CA LEU A 111 13.31 -1.72 -7.55
C LEU A 111 12.89 -2.65 -6.41
N VAL A 112 13.60 -2.61 -5.29
CA VAL A 112 13.23 -3.40 -4.11
C VAL A 112 11.96 -2.85 -3.46
N ALA A 113 11.87 -1.53 -3.28
CA ALA A 113 10.69 -0.86 -2.70
C ALA A 113 9.42 -0.98 -3.57
N LEU A 114 9.57 -0.89 -4.89
CA LEU A 114 8.50 -1.19 -5.85
C LEU A 114 8.14 -2.67 -5.80
N GLY A 115 9.15 -3.52 -5.69
CA GLY A 115 9.04 -4.97 -5.64
C GLY A 115 8.10 -5.49 -4.56
N THR A 116 8.16 -4.89 -3.37
CA THR A 116 7.26 -5.23 -2.26
C THR A 116 5.82 -4.83 -2.53
N SER A 117 5.57 -3.84 -3.38
CA SER A 117 4.23 -3.34 -3.74
C SER A 117 3.63 -4.01 -4.99
N LEU A 118 4.39 -4.90 -5.65
CA LEU A 118 3.95 -5.59 -6.88
C LEU A 118 2.78 -6.55 -6.65
N PRO A 119 2.74 -7.37 -5.58
CA PRO A 119 1.58 -8.21 -5.29
C PRO A 119 0.29 -7.40 -5.14
N GLU A 120 0.36 -6.28 -4.43
CA GLU A 120 -0.76 -5.36 -4.21
C GLU A 120 -1.19 -4.71 -5.53
N LEU A 121 -0.23 -4.26 -6.34
CA LEU A 121 -0.51 -3.71 -7.68
C LEU A 121 -1.23 -4.75 -8.55
N ALA A 122 -0.76 -5.99 -8.57
CA ALA A 122 -1.37 -7.07 -9.34
C ALA A 122 -2.80 -7.36 -8.87
N ALA A 123 -3.04 -7.41 -7.56
CA ALA A 123 -4.37 -7.59 -6.98
C ALA A 123 -5.31 -6.42 -7.34
N SER A 124 -4.87 -5.17 -7.18
CA SER A 124 -5.65 -3.98 -7.55
C SER A 124 -5.94 -3.91 -9.05
N VAL A 125 -4.99 -4.27 -9.92
CA VAL A 125 -5.20 -4.31 -11.37
C VAL A 125 -6.17 -5.43 -11.75
N ALA A 126 -6.09 -6.60 -11.11
CA ALA A 126 -7.02 -7.70 -11.34
C ALA A 126 -8.46 -7.29 -11.00
N ALA A 127 -8.68 -6.71 -9.81
CA ALA A 127 -9.98 -6.18 -9.38
C ALA A 127 -10.49 -5.07 -10.32
N ALA A 128 -9.64 -4.10 -10.66
CA ALA A 128 -10.01 -3.02 -11.57
C ALA A 128 -10.39 -3.51 -12.98
N ARG A 129 -9.73 -4.56 -13.49
CA ARG A 129 -10.06 -5.19 -14.78
C ARG A 129 -11.40 -5.90 -14.78
N ARG A 130 -11.85 -6.37 -13.60
CA ARG A 130 -13.18 -6.97 -13.39
C ARG A 130 -14.27 -5.92 -13.14
N GLY A 131 -13.92 -4.64 -13.10
CA GLY A 131 -14.87 -3.56 -12.78
C GLY A 131 -15.09 -3.37 -11.27
N GLU A 132 -14.36 -4.10 -10.43
CA GLU A 132 -14.46 -4.10 -8.97
C GLU A 132 -13.65 -2.95 -8.36
N GLN A 133 -14.03 -1.72 -8.69
CA GLN A 133 -13.25 -0.53 -8.32
C GLN A 133 -13.20 -0.33 -6.80
N ASP A 134 -14.26 -0.68 -6.08
CA ASP A 134 -14.29 -0.61 -4.62
C ASP A 134 -13.28 -1.56 -3.96
N ILE A 135 -13.11 -2.78 -4.52
CA ILE A 135 -12.08 -3.74 -4.07
C ILE A 135 -10.69 -3.19 -4.38
N ALA A 136 -10.48 -2.65 -5.58
CA ALA A 136 -9.19 -2.08 -5.97
C ALA A 136 -8.77 -0.90 -5.07
N VAL A 137 -9.70 0.01 -4.73
CA VAL A 137 -9.48 1.13 -3.81
C VAL A 137 -9.30 0.63 -2.37
N GLY A 138 -10.10 -0.36 -1.95
CA GLY A 138 -9.98 -1.01 -0.65
C GLY A 138 -8.60 -1.62 -0.42
N ASN A 139 -8.03 -2.26 -1.44
CA ASN A 139 -6.67 -2.80 -1.39
C ASN A 139 -5.61 -1.70 -1.17
N VAL A 140 -5.72 -0.57 -1.88
CA VAL A 140 -4.79 0.57 -1.72
C VAL A 140 -4.92 1.21 -0.34
N VAL A 141 -6.14 1.47 0.12
CA VAL A 141 -6.42 2.08 1.43
C VAL A 141 -5.95 1.16 2.56
N GLY A 142 -6.30 -0.13 2.50
CA GLY A 142 -5.92 -1.12 3.51
C GLY A 142 -4.41 -1.31 3.58
N SER A 143 -3.73 -1.42 2.44
CA SER A 143 -2.26 -1.58 2.39
C SER A 143 -1.54 -0.36 2.95
N ASN A 144 -2.01 0.86 2.70
CA ASN A 144 -1.44 2.07 3.31
C ASN A 144 -1.63 2.10 4.83
N MET A 145 -2.79 1.69 5.34
CA MET A 145 -3.02 1.57 6.78
C MET A 145 -2.11 0.52 7.41
N PHE A 146 -1.95 -0.63 6.75
CA PHE A 146 -1.04 -1.69 7.19
C PHE A 146 0.42 -1.23 7.18
N ASN A 147 0.85 -0.47 6.18
CA ASN A 147 2.21 0.06 6.11
C ASN A 147 2.47 1.09 7.23
N LEU A 148 1.49 1.95 7.52
CA LEU A 148 1.63 2.98 8.57
C LEU A 148 1.56 2.40 9.99
N LEU A 149 0.71 1.41 10.23
CA LEU A 149 0.49 0.87 11.58
C LEU A 149 1.32 -0.38 11.86
N GLY A 150 1.54 -1.23 10.86
CA GLY A 150 2.27 -2.49 10.97
C GLY A 150 3.73 -2.34 10.56
N VAL A 151 3.98 -1.96 9.29
CA VAL A 151 5.35 -1.93 8.76
C VAL A 151 6.20 -0.87 9.45
N LEU A 152 5.69 0.35 9.66
CA LEU A 152 6.38 1.41 10.38
C LEU A 152 6.59 1.09 11.87
N ALA A 153 5.71 0.30 12.48
CA ALA A 153 5.86 -0.09 13.88
C ALA A 153 7.09 -0.98 14.13
N LEU A 154 7.42 -1.85 13.17
CA LEU A 154 8.48 -2.84 13.34
C LEU A 154 9.87 -2.20 13.58
N PRO A 155 10.34 -1.22 12.78
CA PRO A 155 11.56 -0.48 13.09
C PRO A 155 11.53 0.17 14.48
N GLY A 156 10.43 0.82 14.87
CA GLY A 156 10.31 1.43 16.20
C GLY A 156 10.47 0.42 17.34
N ILE A 157 9.94 -0.79 17.18
CA ILE A 157 10.04 -1.85 18.20
C ILE A 157 11.43 -2.49 18.22
N ILE A 158 11.97 -2.84 17.04
CA ILE A 158 13.18 -3.65 16.90
C ILE A 158 14.44 -2.79 17.04
N ALA A 159 14.48 -1.65 16.35
CA ALA A 159 15.64 -0.77 16.22
C ALA A 159 15.18 0.70 16.23
N PRO A 160 14.70 1.22 17.38
CA PRO A 160 14.30 2.62 17.51
C PRO A 160 15.46 3.54 17.14
N GLY A 161 15.17 4.65 16.49
CA GLY A 161 16.23 5.53 15.98
C GLY A 161 15.71 6.80 15.32
N GLU A 162 16.66 7.59 14.82
CA GLU A 162 16.38 8.85 14.14
C GLU A 162 15.73 8.60 12.77
N VAL A 163 14.78 9.47 12.43
CA VAL A 163 14.08 9.50 11.16
C VAL A 163 14.55 10.72 10.39
N ASP A 164 14.90 10.55 9.12
CA ASP A 164 15.35 11.66 8.28
C ASP A 164 14.26 12.76 8.25
N ARG A 165 14.68 13.99 8.53
CA ARG A 165 13.80 15.16 8.51
C ARG A 165 13.06 15.32 7.17
N ALA A 166 13.67 14.91 6.06
CA ALA A 166 13.04 14.91 4.75
C ALA A 166 11.77 14.05 4.69
N ILE A 167 11.76 12.92 5.41
CA ILE A 167 10.58 12.06 5.49
C ILE A 167 9.41 12.83 6.12
N ILE A 168 9.68 13.61 7.17
CA ILE A 168 8.66 14.31 7.98
C ILE A 168 8.11 15.55 7.25
N VAL A 169 8.98 16.37 6.64
CA VAL A 169 8.57 17.67 6.09
C VAL A 169 8.26 17.63 4.59
N ARG A 170 8.76 16.63 3.87
CA ARG A 170 8.55 16.48 2.41
C ARG A 170 7.68 15.27 2.10
N ASP A 171 8.09 14.09 2.54
CA ASP A 171 7.47 12.84 2.05
C ASP A 171 6.08 12.60 2.67
N PHE A 172 5.92 12.82 3.98
CA PHE A 172 4.63 12.70 4.66
C PHE A 172 3.56 13.66 4.13
N PRO A 173 3.81 14.98 3.98
CA PRO A 173 2.84 15.90 3.40
C PRO A 173 2.43 15.53 1.97
N ILE A 174 3.38 15.08 1.14
CA ILE A 174 3.10 14.63 -0.22
C ILE A 174 2.22 13.38 -0.19
N MET A 175 2.53 12.41 0.66
CA MET A 175 1.72 11.20 0.84
C MET A 175 0.27 11.54 1.25
N VAL A 176 0.08 12.46 2.21
CA VAL A 176 -1.24 12.92 2.64
C VAL A 176 -1.97 13.62 1.49
N GLY A 177 -1.29 14.50 0.76
CA GLY A 177 -1.85 15.25 -0.37
C GLY A 177 -2.29 14.33 -1.53
N VAL A 178 -1.46 13.35 -1.91
CA VAL A 178 -1.79 12.38 -2.95
C VAL A 178 -2.94 11.47 -2.52
N THR A 179 -2.97 11.06 -1.25
CA THR A 179 -4.07 10.27 -0.69
C THR A 179 -5.39 11.05 -0.71
N LEU A 180 -5.35 12.33 -0.36
CA LEU A 180 -6.51 13.21 -0.43
C LEU A 180 -6.97 13.39 -1.88
N LEU A 181 -6.05 13.61 -2.82
CA LEU A 181 -6.35 13.71 -4.23
C LEU A 181 -7.05 12.45 -4.76
N LEU A 182 -6.52 11.26 -4.41
CA LEU A 182 -7.13 9.98 -4.77
C LEU A 182 -8.56 9.86 -4.25
N LEU A 183 -8.80 10.20 -2.99
CA LEU A 183 -10.13 10.11 -2.38
C LEU A 183 -11.11 11.12 -2.96
N LEU A 184 -10.68 12.36 -3.21
CA LEU A 184 -11.51 13.36 -3.91
C LEU A 184 -11.88 12.89 -5.32
N MET A 185 -10.95 12.25 -6.03
CA MET A 185 -11.22 11.64 -7.33
C MET A 185 -12.16 10.44 -7.26
N ALA A 186 -12.17 9.69 -6.15
CA ALA A 186 -13.06 8.55 -5.95
C ALA A 186 -14.49 8.97 -5.60
N VAL A 187 -14.68 10.00 -4.77
CA VAL A 187 -16.00 10.45 -4.28
C VAL A 187 -16.82 11.22 -5.33
N ASN A 188 -16.18 11.95 -6.25
CA ASN A 188 -16.87 12.95 -7.07
C ASN A 188 -17.64 12.40 -8.30
N GLU A 189 -17.42 11.14 -8.72
CA GLU A 189 -18.09 10.57 -9.90
C GLU A 189 -18.43 9.09 -9.69
N ARG A 190 -19.67 8.75 -9.26
CA ARG A 190 -20.22 7.37 -9.22
C ARG A 190 -19.18 6.26 -8.88
N ASN A 191 -18.26 6.51 -7.93
CA ASN A 191 -17.15 5.63 -7.55
C ASN A 191 -16.21 5.16 -8.68
N ARG A 192 -16.09 5.87 -9.81
CA ARG A 192 -15.25 5.45 -10.94
C ARG A 192 -14.02 6.33 -11.18
N ILE A 193 -12.83 5.76 -10.97
CA ILE A 193 -11.58 6.39 -11.41
C ILE A 193 -11.38 6.07 -12.91
N GLY A 194 -11.69 7.03 -13.77
CA GLY A 194 -11.47 6.91 -15.21
C GLY A 194 -9.98 7.01 -15.61
N ARG A 195 -9.66 6.58 -16.84
CA ARG A 195 -8.28 6.57 -17.40
C ARG A 195 -7.56 7.91 -17.27
N LYS A 196 -8.25 9.03 -17.49
CA LYS A 196 -7.65 10.39 -17.42
C LYS A 196 -7.12 10.70 -16.01
N ARG A 197 -7.88 10.34 -14.98
CA ARG A 197 -7.50 10.53 -13.56
C ARG A 197 -6.36 9.60 -13.16
N GLY A 198 -6.42 8.34 -13.63
CA GLY A 198 -5.31 7.39 -13.46
C GLY A 198 -4.00 7.90 -14.07
N ILE A 199 -4.03 8.43 -15.29
CA ILE A 199 -2.86 9.06 -15.93
C ILE A 199 -2.37 10.25 -15.11
N ALA A 200 -3.27 11.10 -14.60
CA ALA A 200 -2.87 12.23 -13.75
C ALA A 200 -2.13 11.76 -12.48
N LEU A 201 -2.61 10.71 -11.81
CA LEU A 201 -1.94 10.14 -10.63
C LEU A 201 -0.58 9.52 -10.97
N ILE A 202 -0.46 8.85 -12.12
CA ILE A 202 0.83 8.33 -12.62
C ILE A 202 1.79 9.49 -12.90
N LEU A 203 1.32 10.58 -13.50
CA LEU A 203 2.15 11.76 -13.75
C LEU A 203 2.64 12.39 -12.44
N VAL A 204 1.78 12.51 -11.42
CA VAL A 204 2.19 12.98 -10.09
C VAL A 204 3.27 12.07 -9.49
N PHE A 205 3.09 10.75 -9.57
CA PHE A 205 4.08 9.78 -9.12
C PHE A 205 5.41 9.92 -9.87
N VAL A 206 5.39 9.99 -11.20
CA VAL A 206 6.60 10.14 -12.03
C VAL A 206 7.32 11.45 -11.73
N VAL A 207 6.58 12.57 -11.61
CA VAL A 207 7.17 13.87 -11.27
C VAL A 207 7.83 13.80 -9.89
N TYR A 208 7.13 13.29 -8.88
CA TYR A 208 7.71 13.14 -7.53
C TYR A 208 8.97 12.27 -7.55
N PHE A 209 8.91 11.11 -8.23
CA PHE A 209 10.03 10.21 -8.36
C PHE A 209 11.23 10.89 -9.04
N VAL A 210 11.05 11.57 -10.17
CA VAL A 210 12.12 12.31 -10.86
C VAL A 210 12.69 13.42 -9.98
N THR A 211 11.86 14.15 -9.23
CA THR A 211 12.36 15.19 -8.32
C THR A 211 13.23 14.62 -7.19
N LEU A 212 12.90 13.42 -6.69
CA LEU A 212 13.70 12.71 -5.70
C LEU A 212 15.10 12.36 -6.24
N PHE A 213 15.19 11.97 -7.52
CA PHE A 213 16.47 11.65 -8.18
C PHE A 213 17.29 12.88 -8.56
N TRP A 214 16.65 13.96 -9.01
CA TRP A 214 17.34 15.14 -9.51
C TRP A 214 17.84 16.08 -8.40
N ASN A 215 17.22 16.06 -7.22
CA ASN A 215 17.61 16.90 -6.09
C ASN A 215 18.14 16.06 -4.91
N PRO A 216 19.39 15.53 -4.99
CA PRO A 216 19.99 14.67 -3.96
C PRO A 216 20.54 15.46 -2.76
N SER A 217 19.88 16.53 -2.31
CA SER A 217 20.26 17.26 -1.09
C SER A 217 19.97 16.49 0.23
N LEU A 218 20.04 15.16 0.18
CA LEU A 218 19.84 14.25 1.31
C LEU A 218 21.20 13.78 1.85
N PRO A 219 21.36 13.60 3.18
CA PRO A 219 22.62 13.21 3.78
C PRO A 219 23.12 11.88 3.20
N ARG A 220 24.37 11.89 2.71
CA ARG A 220 25.10 10.64 2.43
C ARG A 220 25.27 9.93 3.76
N LEU A 221 24.85 8.66 3.88
CA LEU A 221 25.25 7.83 5.00
C LEU A 221 26.79 7.79 5.05
N PRO A 222 27.43 7.98 6.22
CA PRO A 222 28.86 7.75 6.34
C PRO A 222 29.15 6.28 5.99
N GLY A 223 30.23 6.08 5.23
CA GLY A 223 30.65 4.77 4.72
C GLY A 223 31.07 3.77 5.78
#